data_AF-A0A8T9C369-F1
#
_entry.id   AF-A0A8T9C369-F1
#
_cell.length_a   1.000
_cell.length_b   1.000
_cell.length_c   1.000
_cell.angle_alpha   90.00
_cell.angle_beta   90.00
_cell.angle_gamma   90.00
#
_symmetry.space_group_name_H-M   'P 1'
#
loop_
_entity.id
_entity.type
_entity.pdbx_description
1 polymer ?
#
loop_
_entity_poly.entity_id
_entity_poly.type
_entity_poly.pdbx_seq_one_letter_code
_entity_poly.pdbx_strand_id
1 'polypeptide(L)' 'MAKSKNSSQHNQSKKAHRNGLVFRCLAIIKKPKTSRYPSLKGTDPKFRRNHRHALHGTMKALKELKEGKRDSA' A
#
# COMPACT_ATOMS: atom_id res chain seq x y z
N MET A 1 3.04 -47.52 -22.43
CA MET A 1 2.73 -46.20 -21.83
C MET A 1 3.24 -45.11 -22.75
N ALA A 2 2.33 -44.31 -23.32
CA ALA A 2 2.73 -43.16 -24.14
C ALA A 2 3.14 -42.01 -23.22
N LYS A 3 4.35 -41.47 -23.43
CA LYS A 3 4.85 -40.33 -22.66
C LYS A 3 4.25 -39.03 -23.20
N SER A 4 3.67 -38.21 -22.33
CA SER A 4 3.14 -36.87 -22.66
C SER A 4 4.18 -35.78 -22.40
N LYS A 5 3.93 -34.58 -22.94
CA LYS A 5 4.71 -33.39 -22.60
C LYS A 5 4.29 -32.86 -21.22
N ASN A 6 5.22 -32.78 -20.29
CA ASN A 6 4.93 -32.48 -18.88
C ASN A 6 4.84 -30.97 -18.56
N SER A 7 5.32 -30.08 -19.43
CA SER A 7 5.30 -28.63 -19.22
C SER A 7 5.31 -27.82 -20.52
N SER A 8 4.58 -26.70 -20.54
CA SER A 8 4.57 -25.73 -21.65
C SER A 8 4.17 -24.33 -21.18
N GLN A 9 4.91 -23.32 -21.63
CA GLN A 9 4.63 -21.90 -21.36
C GLN A 9 4.03 -21.17 -22.59
N HIS A 10 3.73 -21.90 -23.67
CA HIS A 10 3.45 -21.35 -25.01
C HIS A 10 2.32 -20.30 -25.04
N ASN A 11 1.28 -20.43 -24.22
CA ASN A 11 0.13 -19.53 -24.20
C ASN A 11 0.07 -18.63 -22.95
N GLN A 12 1.10 -18.61 -22.09
CA GLN A 12 1.04 -17.88 -20.82
C GLN A 12 1.09 -16.37 -21.05
N SER A 13 2.00 -15.91 -21.91
CA SER A 13 2.11 -14.50 -22.30
C SER A 13 0.81 -13.99 -22.95
N LYS A 14 0.28 -14.72 -23.95
CA LYS A 14 -0.97 -14.35 -24.61
C LYS A 14 -2.17 -14.26 -23.66
N LYS A 15 -2.22 -15.06 -22.58
CA LYS A 15 -3.28 -14.97 -21.54
C LYS A 15 -3.09 -13.79 -20.61
N ALA A 16 -1.87 -13.55 -20.13
CA ALA A 16 -1.57 -12.41 -19.25
C ALA A 16 -1.91 -11.07 -19.92
N HIS A 17 -1.83 -11.01 -21.25
CA HIS A 17 -2.02 -9.80 -22.02
C HIS A 17 -3.49 -9.49 -22.40
N ARG A 18 -4.45 -10.39 -22.13
CA ARG A 18 -5.87 -10.17 -22.48
C ARG A 18 -6.57 -9.13 -21.61
N ASN A 19 -6.18 -9.00 -20.35
CA ASN A 19 -6.85 -8.15 -19.35
C ASN A 19 -6.30 -6.70 -19.29
N GLY A 20 -5.35 -6.35 -20.17
CA GLY A 20 -4.64 -5.07 -20.15
C GLY A 20 -5.39 -3.89 -20.81
N LEU A 21 -6.43 -4.15 -21.61
CA LEU A 21 -7.04 -3.17 -22.52
C LEU A 21 -7.97 -2.12 -21.88
N VAL A 22 -8.47 -2.32 -20.66
CA VAL A 22 -9.53 -1.46 -20.08
C VAL A 22 -9.01 -0.19 -19.39
N PHE A 23 -7.71 -0.05 -19.14
CA PHE A 23 -7.15 1.16 -18.52
C PHE A 23 -5.88 1.60 -19.24
N ARG A 24 -5.94 2.82 -19.79
CA ARG A 24 -4.89 3.60 -20.44
C ARG A 24 -3.47 3.22 -19.99
N CYS A 25 -2.71 2.71 -20.97
CA CYS A 25 -1.25 2.67 -21.07
C CYS A 25 -0.45 2.74 -19.76
N LEU A 26 -0.36 1.64 -19.00
CA LEU A 26 0.72 1.39 -18.04
C LEU A 26 0.84 -0.12 -17.74
N ALA A 27 1.60 -0.80 -18.59
CA ALA A 27 2.03 -2.20 -18.51
C ALA A 27 0.93 -3.27 -18.52
N ILE A 28 1.24 -4.36 -19.22
CA ILE A 28 0.28 -5.41 -19.58
C ILE A 28 -0.04 -6.33 -18.39
N ILE A 29 0.81 -6.30 -17.37
CA ILE A 29 0.56 -6.81 -16.02
C ILE A 29 0.26 -5.60 -15.14
N LYS A 30 -0.86 -5.62 -14.40
CA LYS A 30 -1.27 -4.49 -13.56
C LYS A 30 -0.18 -4.18 -12.54
N LYS A 31 0.46 -3.01 -12.68
CA LYS A 31 1.35 -2.48 -11.64
C LYS A 31 0.53 -2.31 -10.35
N PRO A 32 1.12 -2.58 -9.17
CA PRO A 32 0.43 -2.31 -7.91
C PRO A 32 0.07 -0.83 -7.84
N LYS A 33 -1.12 -0.53 -7.32
CA LYS A 33 -1.55 0.86 -7.11
C LYS A 33 -0.62 1.51 -6.10
N THR A 34 -0.04 2.65 -6.46
CA THR A 34 0.74 3.46 -5.53
C THR A 34 -0.21 4.30 -4.67
N SER A 35 -0.03 4.23 -3.35
CA SER A 35 -0.72 5.11 -2.39
C SER A 35 0.24 6.21 -1.97
N ARG A 36 -0.28 7.42 -1.72
CA ARG A 36 0.50 8.54 -1.14
C ARG A 36 1.12 8.17 0.21
N TYR A 37 0.46 7.29 0.97
CA TYR A 37 0.95 6.82 2.26
C TYR A 37 0.99 5.28 2.27
N PRO A 38 2.18 4.65 2.31
CA PRO A 38 2.32 3.21 2.44
C PRO A 38 2.15 2.75 3.89
N SER A 39 1.95 1.44 4.09
CA SER A 39 1.84 0.87 5.43
C SER A 39 3.18 0.87 6.16
N LEU A 40 3.18 1.24 7.45
CA LEU A 40 4.37 1.16 8.33
C LEU A 40 4.58 -0.23 8.96
N LYS A 41 3.98 -1.30 8.40
CA LYS A 41 4.13 -2.66 8.91
C LYS A 41 5.56 -3.15 8.65
N GLY A 42 6.23 -3.69 9.67
CA GLY A 42 7.63 -4.13 9.59
C GLY A 42 8.67 -3.06 9.95
N THR A 43 8.24 -1.84 10.30
CA THR A 43 9.13 -0.82 10.90
C THR A 43 9.48 -1.18 12.35
N ASP A 44 10.61 -0.67 12.84
CA ASP A 44 11.11 -0.94 14.19
C ASP A 44 10.01 -0.73 15.26
N PRO A 45 9.75 -1.72 16.13
CA PRO A 45 8.79 -1.61 17.21
C PRO A 45 9.02 -0.42 18.13
N LYS A 46 10.27 0.01 18.39
CA LYS A 46 10.56 1.17 19.26
C LYS A 46 10.11 2.46 18.60
N PHE A 47 10.46 2.67 17.33
CA PHE A 47 9.96 3.79 16.52
C PHE A 47 8.42 3.82 16.48
N ARG A 48 7.77 2.67 16.25
CA ARG A 48 6.31 2.58 16.18
C ARG A 48 5.60 2.91 17.49
N ARG A 49 6.17 2.54 18.64
CA ARG A 49 5.63 2.92 19.96
C ARG A 49 5.72 4.43 20.15
N ASN A 50 6.89 5.02 19.93
CA ASN A 50 7.10 6.45 20.07
C ASN A 50 6.20 7.28 19.13
N HIS A 51 6.15 6.90 17.85
CA HIS A 51 5.32 7.58 16.84
C HIS A 51 3.82 7.57 17.22
N ARG A 52 3.31 6.49 17.83
CA ARG A 52 1.93 6.45 18.34
C ARG A 52 1.71 7.48 19.45
N HIS A 53 2.60 7.51 20.45
CA HIS A 53 2.47 8.46 21.56
C HIS A 53 2.55 9.93 21.09
N ALA A 54 3.46 10.24 20.17
CA ALA A 54 3.59 11.57 19.59
C ALA A 54 2.30 12.02 18.87
N LEU A 55 1.74 11.17 18.00
CA LEU A 55 0.50 11.47 17.28
C LEU A 55 -0.71 11.64 18.21
N HIS A 56 -0.79 10.83 19.28
CA HIS A 56 -1.85 11.00 20.28
C HIS A 56 -1.70 12.30 21.07
N GLY A 57 -0.47 12.68 21.42
CA GLY A 57 -0.18 13.93 22.10
C GLY A 57 -0.56 15.16 21.27
N THR A 58 -0.19 15.19 19.99
CA THR A 58 -0.53 16.30 19.09
C THR A 58 -2.04 16.39 18.86
N MET A 59 -2.72 15.25 18.67
CA MET A 59 -4.18 15.23 18.52
C MET A 59 -4.91 15.77 19.75
N LYS A 60 -4.43 15.43 20.95
CA LYS A 60 -4.99 15.94 22.22
C LYS A 60 -4.77 17.46 22.34
N ALA A 61 -3.57 17.94 22.04
CA ALA A 61 -3.25 19.37 22.08
C ALA A 61 -4.12 20.18 21.09
N LEU A 62 -4.27 19.70 19.86
CA LEU A 62 -5.13 20.33 18.84
C LEU A 62 -6.60 20.35 19.26
N LYS A 63 -7.08 19.28 19.91
CA LYS A 63 -8.44 19.23 20.45
C LYS A 63 -8.66 20.26 21.55
N GLU A 64 -7.74 20.38 22.49
CA GLU A 64 -7.82 21.35 23.59
C GLU A 64 -7.69 22.81 23.11
N LEU A 65 -6.87 23.07 22.10
CA LEU A 65 -6.81 24.36 21.39
C LEU A 65 -8.16 24.69 20.76
N LYS A 66 -8.77 23.74 20.05
CA LYS A 66 -10.09 23.91 19.42
C LYS A 66 -11.20 24.15 20.45
N GLU A 67 -11.10 23.52 21.62
CA GLU A 67 -12.01 23.71 22.74
C GLU A 67 -11.74 25.00 23.54
N GLY A 68 -10.71 25.79 23.16
CA GLY A 68 -10.36 27.04 23.82
C GLY A 68 -9.79 26.88 25.24
N LYS A 69 -9.43 25.66 25.63
CA LYS A 69 -8.87 25.34 26.96
C LYS A 69 -7.36 25.57 27.03
N ARG A 70 -6.74 25.84 25.88
CA ARG A 70 -5.33 26.18 25.75
C ARG A 70 -5.23 27.51 25.02
N ASP A 71 -4.62 28.49 25.65
CA ASP A 71 -4.29 29.76 25.02
C ASP A 71 -3.34 29.50 23.85
N SER A 72 -3.66 30.08 22.70
CA SER A 72 -2.75 30.10 21.56
C SER A 72 -1.52 30.93 21.94
N ALA A 73 -0.37 30.27 22.04
CA ALA A 73 0.92 30.96 22.11
C ALA A 73 1.21 31.71 20.80
#